data_AF-A0A9E3CZP3-F1
#
_entry.id   AF-A0A9E3CZP3-F1
#
_cell.length_a   1.000
_cell.length_b   1.000
_cell.length_c   1.000
_cell.angle_alpha   90.00
_cell.angle_beta   90.00
_cell.angle_gamma   90.00
#
_symmetry.space_group_name_H-M   'P 1'
#
loop_
_entity.id
_entity.type
_entity.pdbx_description
1 polymer ?
#
loop_
_entity_poly.entity_id
_entity_poly.type
_entity_poly.pdbx_seq_one_letter_code
_entity_poly.pdbx_strand_id
1 'polypeptide(L)'
;ARDVATKLGVPFLQDKLTRDPAYNVQLGTQYLADMLQRFGGSYELALAAYNAGPNRVSRWLDGIGDPRNGKLDMVDWIESIPFRETRNYVQRIIEAVVVYRERLAGNGFRTVPPAAGRS
;
A
#
# COMPACT_ATOMS: atom_id res chain seq x y z
N ALA A 1 3.45 -5.00 13.78
CA ALA A 1 3.13 -6.41 14.10
C ALA A 1 2.92 -6.64 15.60
N ARG A 2 3.90 -6.34 16.47
CA ARG A 2 3.76 -6.46 17.94
C ARG A 2 2.63 -5.56 18.49
N ASP A 3 2.55 -4.30 18.05
CA ASP A 3 1.48 -3.37 18.47
C ASP A 3 0.07 -3.80 18.00
N VAL A 4 -0.02 -4.50 16.87
CA VAL A 4 -1.29 -5.00 16.31
C VAL A 4 -1.76 -6.23 17.08
N ALA A 5 -0.84 -7.15 17.39
CA ALA A 5 -1.11 -8.32 18.21
C ALA A 5 -1.60 -7.91 19.62
N THR A 6 -0.97 -6.89 20.22
CA THR A 6 -1.40 -6.32 21.50
C THR A 6 -2.81 -5.71 21.43
N LYS A 7 -3.14 -4.97 20.37
CA LYS A 7 -4.50 -4.42 20.17
C LYS A 7 -5.58 -5.48 20.01
N LEU A 8 -5.23 -6.63 19.41
CA LEU A 8 -6.15 -7.73 19.16
C LEU A 8 -6.25 -8.73 20.32
N GLY A 9 -5.52 -8.49 21.43
CA GLY A 9 -5.51 -9.41 22.57
C GLY A 9 -4.87 -10.77 22.28
N VAL A 10 -4.05 -10.87 21.22
CA VAL A 10 -3.40 -12.13 20.81
C VAL A 10 -1.90 -12.08 21.10
N PRO A 11 -1.29 -13.19 21.56
CA PRO A 11 0.15 -13.24 21.78
C PRO A 11 0.91 -12.96 20.47
N PHE A 12 1.87 -12.03 20.53
CA PHE A 12 2.77 -11.78 19.41
C PHE A 12 3.71 -12.99 19.23
N LEU A 13 3.40 -13.85 18.26
CA LEU A 13 4.20 -15.01 17.91
C LEU A 13 4.81 -14.81 16.52
N GLN A 14 6.07 -14.37 16.50
CA GLN A 14 6.84 -14.10 15.27
C GLN A 14 6.90 -15.34 14.34
N ASP A 15 6.94 -16.54 14.91
CA ASP A 15 6.95 -17.82 14.21
C ASP A 15 5.61 -18.18 13.52
N LYS A 16 4.49 -17.60 13.96
CA LYS A 16 3.17 -17.87 13.36
C LYS A 16 2.87 -16.99 12.15
N LEU A 17 3.58 -15.87 11.98
CA LEU A 17 3.43 -14.99 10.81
C LEU A 17 3.78 -15.71 9.50
N THR A 18 4.60 -16.75 9.53
CA THR A 18 4.99 -17.52 8.33
C THR A 18 4.44 -18.94 8.28
N ARG A 19 3.96 -19.48 9.41
CA ARG A 19 3.52 -20.89 9.53
C ARG A 19 2.00 -21.08 9.60
N ASP A 20 1.25 -20.01 9.87
CA ASP A 20 -0.22 -20.04 9.92
C ASP A 20 -0.80 -18.98 8.97
N PRO A 21 -1.18 -19.39 7.74
CA PRO A 21 -1.72 -18.47 6.75
C PRO A 21 -2.98 -17.74 7.22
N ALA A 22 -3.85 -18.39 7.99
CA ALA A 22 -5.09 -17.79 8.47
C ALA A 22 -4.81 -16.69 9.49
N TYR A 23 -3.91 -16.95 10.45
CA TYR A 23 -3.50 -15.98 11.46
C TYR A 23 -2.76 -14.78 10.84
N ASN A 24 -1.88 -15.03 9.86
CA ASN A 24 -1.15 -13.98 9.17
C ASN A 24 -2.08 -13.08 8.34
N VAL A 25 -3.05 -13.67 7.63
CA VAL A 25 -4.06 -12.91 6.88
C VAL A 25 -4.90 -12.06 7.83
N GLN A 26 -5.40 -12.62 8.93
CA GLN A 26 -6.22 -11.86 9.88
C GLN A 26 -5.47 -10.65 10.47
N LEU A 27 -4.22 -10.85 10.92
CA LEU A 27 -3.38 -9.77 11.44
C LEU A 27 -3.05 -8.73 10.37
N GLY A 28 -2.71 -9.17 9.16
CA GLY A 28 -2.39 -8.31 8.03
C GLY A 28 -3.59 -7.46 7.61
N THR A 29 -4.78 -8.06 7.49
CA THR A 29 -6.02 -7.37 7.14
C THR A 29 -6.40 -6.34 8.20
N GLN A 30 -6.33 -6.69 9.49
CA GLN A 30 -6.60 -5.72 10.55
C GLN A 30 -5.60 -4.56 10.51
N TYR A 31 -4.30 -4.85 10.34
CA TYR A 31 -3.30 -3.79 10.30
C TYR A 31 -3.50 -2.86 9.10
N LEU A 32 -3.86 -3.40 7.94
CA LEU A 32 -4.18 -2.58 6.77
C LEU A 32 -5.44 -1.73 7.00
N ALA A 33 -6.47 -2.27 7.64
CA ALA A 33 -7.67 -1.51 8.01
C ALA A 33 -7.35 -0.36 8.96
N ASP A 34 -6.51 -0.59 9.98
CA ASP A 34 -6.00 0.44 10.88
C ASP A 34 -5.25 1.55 10.11
N MET A 35 -4.46 1.19 9.09
CA MET A 35 -3.76 2.17 8.26
C MET A 35 -4.72 2.98 7.39
N LEU A 36 -5.70 2.32 6.75
CA LEU A 36 -6.73 3.02 5.98
C LEU A 36 -7.50 4.02 6.84
N GLN A 37 -7.89 3.63 8.05
CA GLN A 37 -8.55 4.54 9.00
C GLN A 37 -7.63 5.71 9.38
N ARG A 38 -6.36 5.44 9.72
CA ARG A 38 -5.40 6.46 10.14
C ARG A 38 -5.11 7.49 9.05
N PHE A 39 -5.09 7.07 7.79
CA PHE A 39 -4.76 7.94 6.65
C PHE A 39 -5.99 8.38 5.86
N GLY A 40 -7.18 8.36 6.48
CA GLY A 40 -8.39 8.95 5.92
C GLY A 40 -8.89 8.27 4.64
N GLY A 41 -8.66 6.97 4.52
CA GLY A 41 -9.09 6.17 3.37
C GLY A 41 -8.16 6.23 2.15
N SER A 42 -7.05 6.96 2.19
CA SER A 42 -6.07 6.92 1.09
C SER A 42 -5.35 5.58 1.08
N TYR A 43 -5.54 4.83 -0.01
CA TYR A 43 -4.89 3.54 -0.22
C TYR A 43 -3.38 3.67 -0.34
N GLU A 44 -2.90 4.69 -1.05
CA GLU A 44 -1.48 4.94 -1.29
C GLU A 44 -0.75 5.21 0.03
N LEU A 45 -1.29 6.10 0.87
CA LEU A 45 -0.72 6.42 2.17
C LEU A 45 -0.82 5.23 3.13
N ALA A 46 -1.92 4.48 3.10
CA ALA A 46 -2.09 3.28 3.92
C ALA A 46 -1.09 2.17 3.53
N LEU A 47 -0.86 1.95 2.24
CA LEU A 47 0.12 0.98 1.74
C LEU A 47 1.56 1.41 2.07
N ALA A 48 1.87 2.70 1.92
CA ALA A 48 3.16 3.24 2.35
C ALA A 48 3.37 3.02 3.85
N ALA A 49 2.34 3.23 4.67
CA ALA A 49 2.40 3.06 6.13
C ALA A 49 2.45 1.60 6.56
N TYR A 50 1.81 0.71 5.80
CA TYR A 50 1.89 -0.73 6.01
C TYR A 50 3.32 -1.23 5.82
N ASN A 51 4.01 -0.75 4.76
CA ASN A 51 5.38 -1.16 4.44
C ASN A 51 6.45 -0.42 5.26
N ALA A 52 6.40 0.91 5.31
CA ALA A 52 7.43 1.74 5.95
C ALA A 52 7.12 2.11 7.41
N GLY A 53 5.93 1.81 7.90
CA GLY A 53 5.46 2.18 9.22
C GLY A 53 4.80 3.58 9.25
N PRO A 54 3.70 3.74 10.00
CA PRO A 54 2.88 4.95 9.92
C PRO A 54 3.55 6.21 10.47
N ASN A 55 4.48 6.08 11.41
CA ASN A 55 5.22 7.22 11.94
C ASN A 55 6.20 7.81 10.90
N ARG A 56 6.72 6.99 9.99
CA ARG A 56 7.53 7.49 8.87
C ARG A 56 6.67 8.26 7.88
N VAL A 57 5.52 7.68 7.50
CA VAL A 57 4.57 8.34 6.60
C VAL A 57 4.07 9.66 7.19
N SER A 58 3.79 9.72 8.49
CA SER A 58 3.40 10.97 9.15
C SER A 58 4.48 12.04 8.97
N ARG A 59 5.76 11.70 9.21
CA ARG A 59 6.87 12.63 8.98
C ARG A 59 7.05 13.04 7.52
N TRP A 60 6.76 12.14 6.58
CA TRP A 60 6.81 12.47 5.16
C TRP A 60 5.68 13.41 4.75
N LEU A 61 4.47 13.24 5.30
CA LEU A 61 3.38 14.19 5.11
C LEU A 61 3.74 15.56 5.67
N ASP A 62 4.37 15.61 6.84
CA ASP A 62 4.81 16.87 7.45
C ASP A 62 5.93 17.56 6.65
N GLY A 63 6.87 16.79 6.10
CA GLY A 63 8.07 17.32 5.43
C GLY A 63 7.93 17.56 3.92
N ILE A 64 7.24 16.68 3.21
CA ILE A 64 7.02 16.75 1.75
C ILE A 64 5.73 17.52 1.45
N GLY A 65 4.76 17.47 2.36
CA GLY A 65 3.40 17.95 2.17
C GLY A 65 2.42 16.79 2.02
N ASP A 66 1.16 17.06 2.38
CA ASP A 66 0.08 16.08 2.28
C ASP A 66 -0.59 16.14 0.90
N PRO A 67 -0.45 15.11 0.03
CA PRO A 67 -0.99 15.14 -1.32
C PRO A 67 -2.53 15.17 -1.35
N ARG A 68 -3.19 14.82 -0.24
CA ARG A 68 -4.66 14.83 -0.14
C ARG A 68 -5.25 16.24 -0.17
N ASN A 69 -4.43 17.28 0.04
CA ASN A 69 -4.88 18.67 0.00
C ASN A 69 -4.94 19.25 -1.43
N GLY A 70 -4.52 18.49 -2.45
CA GLY A 70 -4.55 18.89 -3.86
C GLY A 70 -3.44 19.86 -4.30
N LYS A 71 -2.49 20.21 -3.41
CA LYS A 71 -1.34 21.07 -3.75
C LYS A 71 -0.14 20.30 -4.28
N LEU A 72 -0.11 18.98 -4.05
CA LEU A 72 0.93 18.05 -4.47
C LEU A 72 0.24 16.83 -5.05
N ASP A 73 0.67 16.40 -6.24
CA ASP A 73 0.13 15.19 -6.86
C ASP A 73 0.54 13.94 -6.07
N MET A 74 -0.35 12.95 -6.00
CA MET A 74 -0.09 11.72 -5.26
C MET A 74 1.10 10.93 -5.83
N VAL A 75 1.26 10.91 -7.15
CA VAL A 75 2.39 10.23 -7.82
C VAL A 75 3.70 10.92 -7.47
N ASP A 76 3.72 12.26 -7.52
CA ASP A 76 4.91 13.03 -7.14
C ASP A 76 5.27 12.85 -5.66
N TRP A 77 4.26 12.76 -4.79
CA TRP A 77 4.47 12.44 -3.37
C TRP A 77 5.06 11.04 -3.20
N ILE A 78 4.54 10.03 -3.91
CA ILE A 78 5.09 8.67 -3.89
C ILE A 78 6.55 8.68 -4.37
N GLU A 79 6.88 9.36 -5.46
CA GLU A 79 8.25 9.43 -5.98
C GLU A 79 9.23 10.14 -5.03
N SER A 80 8.71 11.02 -4.18
CA SER A 80 9.48 11.71 -3.14
C SER A 80 9.76 10.85 -1.90
N ILE A 81 9.17 9.64 -1.79
CA ILE A 81 9.43 8.73 -0.67
C ILE A 81 10.91 8.29 -0.68
N PRO A 82 11.68 8.51 0.42
CA PRO A 82 13.12 8.23 0.45
C PRO A 82 13.48 6.75 0.23
N PHE A 83 12.57 5.83 0.54
CA PHE A 83 12.81 4.40 0.43
C PHE A 83 12.30 3.86 -0.91
N ARG A 84 13.24 3.49 -1.78
CA ARG A 84 12.94 2.89 -3.08
C ARG A 84 12.08 1.63 -2.97
N GLU A 85 12.30 0.81 -1.94
CA GLU A 85 11.47 -0.37 -1.68
C GLU A 85 10.00 0.02 -1.45
N THR A 86 9.75 1.03 -0.61
CA THR A 86 8.40 1.50 -0.31
C THR A 86 7.72 2.10 -1.53
N ARG A 87 8.45 2.87 -2.36
CA ARG A 87 7.93 3.37 -3.65
C ARG A 87 7.44 2.24 -4.53
N ASN A 88 8.33 1.28 -4.79
CA ASN A 88 8.02 0.13 -5.63
C ASN A 88 6.86 -0.71 -5.06
N TYR A 89 6.79 -0.86 -3.74
CA TYR A 89 5.72 -1.59 -3.07
C TYR A 89 4.35 -0.95 -3.32
N VAL A 90 4.23 0.37 -3.12
CA VAL A 90 2.99 1.12 -3.34
C VAL A 90 2.58 1.05 -4.81
N GLN A 91 3.51 1.34 -5.72
CA GLN A 91 3.26 1.32 -7.17
C GLN A 91 2.74 -0.04 -7.65
N ARG A 92 3.45 -1.12 -7.30
CA ARG A 92 3.06 -2.48 -7.72
C ARG A 92 1.66 -2.88 -7.25
N ILE A 93 1.28 -2.51 -6.03
CA ILE A 93 -0.04 -2.88 -5.50
C ILE A 93 -1.14 -2.04 -6.16
N ILE A 94 -0.93 -0.74 -6.33
CA ILE A 94 -1.92 0.12 -6.98
C ILE A 94 -2.11 -0.29 -8.45
N GLU A 95 -1.02 -0.56 -9.19
CA GLU A 95 -1.08 -1.10 -10.55
C GLU A 95 -1.86 -2.41 -10.60
N ALA A 96 -1.58 -3.35 -9.68
CA ALA A 96 -2.30 -4.60 -9.60
C ALA A 96 -3.80 -4.39 -9.32
N VAL A 97 -4.15 -3.51 -8.37
CA VAL A 97 -5.56 -3.22 -8.00
C VAL A 97 -6.31 -2.56 -9.14
N VAL A 98 -5.72 -1.58 -9.84
CA VAL A 98 -6.34 -0.93 -11.00
C VAL A 98 -6.58 -1.96 -12.11
N VAL A 99 -5.56 -2.77 -12.44
CA VAL A 99 -5.70 -3.85 -13.43
C VAL A 99 -6.79 -4.85 -13.03
N TYR A 100 -6.88 -5.23 -11.76
CA TYR A 100 -7.91 -6.15 -11.27
C TYR A 100 -9.31 -5.52 -11.30
N ARG A 101 -9.46 -4.24 -10.96
CA ARG A 101 -10.74 -3.52 -11.02
C ARG A 101 -11.24 -3.40 -12.45
N GLU A 102 -10.37 -3.08 -13.41
CA GLU A 102 -10.71 -3.06 -14.84
C GLU A 102 -11.16 -4.44 -15.36
N ARG A 103 -10.45 -5.51 -14.95
CA ARG A 103 -10.83 -6.90 -15.29
C ARG A 103 -12.19 -7.31 -14.71
N LEU A 104 -12.48 -6.93 -13.47
CA LEU A 104 -13.75 -7.24 -12.80
C LEU A 104 -14.91 -6.36 -13.28
N ALA A 105 -14.63 -5.13 -13.74
CA ALA A 105 -15.60 -4.23 -14.35
C ALA A 105 -16.02 -4.67 -15.77
N GLY A 106 -15.48 -5.78 -16.29
CA GLY A 106 -15.82 -6.32 -17.62
C GLY A 106 -15.13 -5.59 -18.77
N ASN A 107 -14.30 -4.59 -18.49
CA ASN A 107 -13.49 -3.93 -19.50
C ASN A 107 -12.20 -4.74 -19.74
N GLY A 108 -12.35 -5.81 -20.53
CA GLY A 108 -11.21 -6.54 -21.06
C GLY A 108 -10.25 -5.57 -21.74
N PHE A 109 -9.04 -5.43 -21.20
CA PHE A 109 -8.01 -4.60 -21.80
C PHE A 109 -7.83 -5.02 -23.26
N ARG A 110 -8.04 -4.08 -24.18
CA ARG A 110 -7.49 -4.19 -25.54
C ARG A 110 -5.99 -4.34 -25.36
N THR A 111 -5.47 -5.51 -25.69
CA THR A 111 -4.03 -5.74 -25.81
C THR A 111 -3.49 -4.67 -26.75
N VAL A 112 -2.63 -3.78 -26.25
CA VAL A 112 -1.79 -2.98 -27.13
C VAL A 112 -0.92 -3.99 -27.87
N PRO A 113 -1.02 -4.11 -29.21
CA PRO A 113 -0.15 -5.00 -29.95
C PRO A 113 1.30 -4.59 -29.65
N PRO A 114 2.23 -5.54 -29.49
CA PRO A 114 3.64 -5.21 -29.35
C PRO A 114 4.01 -4.29 -30.51
N ALA A 115 4.67 -3.16 -30.19
CA ALA A 115 5.06 -2.17 -31.17
C ALA A 115 5.78 -2.89 -32.32
N ALA A 116 5.12 -2.91 -33.49
CA ALA A 116 5.73 -3.37 -34.71
C ALA A 116 7.03 -2.58 -34.90
N GLY A 117 8.10 -3.32 -35.18
CA GLY A 117 9.46 -2.82 -35.20
C GLY A 117 9.62 -1.52 -35.96
N ARG A 118 10.50 -0.66 -35.44
CA ARG A 118 11.14 0.34 -36.28
C ARG A 118 12.44 -0.29 -36.79
N SER A 119 12.51 -0.36 -38.11
CA SER A 119 13.65 -0.74 -38.92
C SER A 119 14.87 0.14 -38.66
#